data_AF-A0A3C1ZC41-F1
#
_entry.id   AF-A0A3C1ZC41-F1
#
_cell.length_a   1.000
_cell.length_b   1.000
_cell.length_c   1.000
_cell.angle_alpha   90.00
_cell.angle_beta   90.00
_cell.angle_gamma   90.00
#
_symmetry.space_group_name_H-M   'P 1'
#
loop_
_entity.id
_entity.type
_entity.pdbx_description
1 polymer ?
#
loop_
_entity_poly.entity_id
_entity_poly.type
_entity_poly.pdbx_seq_one_letter_code
_entity_poly.pdbx_strand_id
1 'polypeptide(L)' 'MKKYLAELVGTFVLTFLGCGAAVSLSCGVDTASVVGTAVAFGLAVVAMAYTIGGISGCHINPAITLGVFLSGK' A
#
# COMPACT_ATOMS: atom_id res chain seq x y z
N MET A 1 3.67 18.49 -8.10
CA MET A 1 4.09 18.32 -6.69
C MET A 1 3.08 17.55 -5.85
N LYS A 2 1.79 17.96 -5.78
CA LYS A 2 0.78 17.29 -4.94
C LYS A 2 0.64 15.77 -5.18
N LYS A 3 0.70 15.32 -6.45
CA LYS A 3 0.68 13.89 -6.82
C LYS A 3 1.86 13.10 -6.25
N TYR A 4 3.08 13.63 -6.40
CA TYR A 4 4.29 12.97 -5.88
C TYR A 4 4.29 12.87 -4.36
N LEU A 5 3.83 13.91 -3.67
CA LEU A 5 3.72 13.87 -2.21
C LEU A 5 2.65 12.87 -1.74
N ALA A 6 1.52 12.79 -2.46
CA ALA A 6 0.48 11.80 -2.19
C ALA A 6 1.01 10.36 -2.35
N GLU A 7 1.71 10.07 -3.45
CA GLU A 7 2.34 8.76 -3.70
C GLU A 7 3.40 8.42 -2.64
N LEU A 8 4.20 9.41 -2.21
CA LEU A 8 5.20 9.24 -1.15
C LEU A 8 4.55 8.89 0.19
N VAL A 9 3.52 9.63 0.60
CA VAL A 9 2.78 9.36 1.84
C VAL A 9 2.05 8.02 1.76
N GLY A 10 1.42 7.70 0.63
CA GLY A 10 0.72 6.43 0.44
C GLY A 10 1.65 5.23 0.49
N THR A 11 2.83 5.32 -0.14
CA THR A 11 3.84 4.26 -0.09
C THR A 11 4.42 4.10 1.32
N PHE A 12 4.63 5.22 2.04
CA PHE A 12 5.05 5.19 3.43
C PHE A 12 4.03 4.48 4.32
N VAL A 13 2.74 4.84 4.22
CA VAL A 13 1.66 4.21 5.00
C VAL A 13 1.55 2.72 4.69
N LEU A 14 1.57 2.35 3.40
CA LEU A 14 1.53 0.95 2.97
C LEU A 14 2.65 0.13 3.59
N THR A 15 3.89 0.62 3.52
CA THR A 15 5.07 -0.08 4.03
C THR A 15 5.09 -0.10 5.55
N PHE A 16 4.82 1.04 6.19
CA PHE A 16 4.86 1.18 7.64
C PHE A 16 3.81 0.30 8.32
N LEU A 17 2.55 0.34 7.85
CA LEU A 17 1.48 -0.46 8.44
C LEU A 17 1.60 -1.95 8.07
N GLY A 18 1.92 -2.26 6.82
CA GLY A 18 2.06 -3.64 6.37
C GLY A 18 3.23 -4.36 7.03
N CYS A 19 4.43 -3.81 6.94
CA CYS A 19 5.61 -4.39 7.58
C CYS A 19 5.55 -4.27 9.12
N GLY A 20 4.96 -3.20 9.66
CA GLY A 20 4.73 -3.06 11.10
C GLY A 20 3.81 -4.15 11.66
N ALA A 21 2.75 -4.51 10.93
CA ALA A 21 1.88 -5.63 11.28
C ALA A 21 2.62 -6.97 11.21
N ALA A 22 3.41 -7.20 10.15
CA ALA A 22 4.23 -8.41 10.02
C ALA A 22 5.19 -8.59 11.20
N VAL A 23 5.90 -7.52 11.59
CA VAL A 23 6.81 -7.53 12.74
C VAL A 23 6.05 -7.75 14.05
N SER A 24 4.88 -7.13 14.22
CA SER A 24 4.04 -7.31 15.42
C SER A 24 3.53 -8.75 15.56
N LEU A 25 3.36 -9.45 14.43
CA LEU A 25 3.01 -10.86 14.36
C LEU A 25 4.24 -11.77 14.28
N SER A 26 5.41 -11.28 14.70
CA SER A 26 6.69 -12.01 14.75
C SER A 26 7.12 -12.61 13.41
N CYS A 27 6.68 -12.03 12.29
CA CYS A 27 6.86 -12.58 10.94
C CYS A 27 6.43 -14.05 10.85
N GLY A 28 5.39 -14.43 11.59
CA GLY A 28 4.90 -15.80 11.67
C GLY A 28 4.41 -16.33 10.33
N VAL A 29 4.65 -17.62 10.10
CA VAL A 29 4.21 -18.34 8.90
C VAL A 29 2.96 -19.19 9.15
N ASP A 30 2.44 -19.16 10.38
CA ASP A 30 1.14 -19.77 10.69
C ASP A 30 0.00 -18.99 10.03
N THR A 31 -1.12 -19.68 9.82
CA THR A 31 -2.27 -19.12 9.11
C THR A 31 -2.77 -17.82 9.73
N ALA A 32 -2.76 -17.68 11.06
CA ALA A 32 -3.29 -16.47 11.72
C ALA A 32 -2.36 -15.27 11.47
N SER A 33 -1.04 -15.46 11.59
CA SER A 33 -0.05 -14.41 11.33
C SER A 33 -0.03 -13.97 9.85
N VAL A 34 -0.12 -14.92 8.93
CA VAL A 34 -0.18 -14.64 7.48
C VAL A 34 -1.45 -13.87 7.14
N VAL A 35 -2.62 -14.34 7.60
CA VAL A 35 -3.90 -13.68 7.35
C VAL A 35 -3.94 -12.31 8.00
N GLY A 36 -3.46 -12.16 9.24
CA GLY A 36 -3.40 -10.87 9.93
C GLY A 36 -2.54 -9.85 9.17
N THR A 37 -1.36 -10.27 8.70
CA THR A 37 -0.48 -9.42 7.90
C THR A 37 -1.12 -9.06 6.56
N ALA A 38 -1.72 -10.02 5.86
CA ALA A 38 -2.39 -9.79 4.58
C ALA A 38 -3.57 -8.82 4.70
N VAL A 39 -4.37 -8.93 5.76
CA VAL A 39 -5.49 -8.02 6.06
C VAL A 39 -4.96 -6.62 6.36
N ALA A 40 -3.87 -6.48 7.11
CA ALA A 40 -3.27 -5.18 7.40
C ALA A 40 -2.79 -4.46 6.12
N PHE A 41 -2.11 -5.18 5.22
CA PHE A 41 -1.73 -4.65 3.90
C PHE A 41 -2.95 -4.25 3.08
N GLY A 42 -3.98 -5.10 3.01
CA GLY A 42 -5.20 -4.82 2.25
C GLY A 42 -5.94 -3.57 2.76
N LEU A 43 -6.10 -3.45 4.08
CA LEU A 43 -6.74 -2.29 4.69
C LEU A 43 -5.94 -1.00 4.50
N ALA A 44 -4.60 -1.06 4.54
CA ALA A 44 -3.75 0.09 4.25
C ALA A 44 -3.94 0.58 2.80
N VAL A 45 -4.00 -0.33 1.82
CA VAL A 45 -4.28 0.01 0.42
C VAL A 45 -5.66 0.66 0.27
N VAL A 46 -6.70 0.08 0.89
CA VAL A 46 -8.06 0.64 0.84
C VAL A 46 -8.12 2.04 1.44
N ALA A 47 -7.52 2.24 2.62
CA ALA A 47 -7.46 3.55 3.26
C ALA A 47 -6.74 4.58 2.38
N MET A 48 -5.62 4.20 1.75
CA MET A 48 -4.90 5.11 0.84
C MET A 48 -5.71 5.38 -0.45
N ALA A 49 -6.40 4.39 -1.00
CA ALA A 49 -7.23 4.57 -2.19
C ALA A 49 -8.31 5.65 -1.97
N TYR A 50 -8.98 5.65 -0.82
CA TYR A 50 -9.98 6.67 -0.49
C TYR A 50 -9.39 8.04 -0.14
N THR A 51 -8.18 8.09 0.42
CA THR A 51 -7.57 9.36 0.86
C THR A 51 -6.84 10.10 -0.25
N ILE A 52 -6.08 9.39 -1.11
CA ILE A 52 -5.23 9.99 -2.15
C ILE A 52 -5.61 9.59 -3.57
N GLY A 53 -6.57 8.68 -3.77
CA GLY A 53 -7.01 8.23 -5.10
C GLY A 53 -7.44 9.38 -6.00
N GLY A 54 -8.19 10.35 -5.48
CA GLY A 54 -8.60 11.54 -6.24
C GLY A 54 -7.47 12.52 -6.55
N ILE A 55 -6.29 12.37 -5.92
CA ILE A 55 -5.14 13.25 -6.10
C ILE A 55 -4.16 12.64 -7.12
N SER A 56 -3.72 11.41 -6.88
CA SER A 56 -2.65 10.77 -7.67
C SER A 56 -3.08 9.53 -8.46
N GLY A 57 -4.28 8.99 -8.21
CA GLY A 57 -4.65 7.65 -8.67
C GLY A 57 -4.27 6.52 -7.69
N CYS A 58 -3.60 6.86 -6.58
CA CYS A 58 -3.17 5.94 -5.53
C CYS A 58 -2.42 4.71 -6.08
N HIS A 59 -1.34 4.94 -6.84
CA HIS A 59 -0.54 3.82 -7.33
C HIS A 59 0.23 3.15 -6.20
N ILE A 60 0.84 3.95 -5.32
CA ILE A 60 1.61 3.60 -4.11
C ILE A 60 2.62 2.46 -4.30
N ASN A 61 2.97 2.21 -5.57
CA ASN A 61 3.77 1.10 -6.05
C ASN A 61 4.32 1.45 -7.44
N PRO A 62 5.65 1.40 -7.63
CA PRO A 62 6.29 1.61 -8.93
C PRO A 62 5.81 0.63 -10.00
N ALA A 63 5.55 -0.64 -9.65
CA ALA A 63 5.09 -1.65 -10.61
C ALA A 63 3.68 -1.32 -11.15
N ILE A 64 2.78 -0.82 -10.30
CA ILE A 64 1.45 -0.35 -10.72
C ILE A 64 1.60 0.89 -11.61
N THR A 65 2.45 1.84 -11.23
CA THR A 65 2.69 3.04 -12.04
C THR A 65 3.19 2.69 -13.43
N LEU A 66 4.15 1.78 -13.54
CA LEU A 66 4.65 1.29 -14.82
C LEU A 66 3.56 0.54 -15.61
N GLY A 67 2.78 -0.31 -14.96
CA GLY A 67 1.68 -1.03 -15.61
C GLY A 67 0.61 -0.08 -16.18
N VAL A 68 0.24 0.96 -15.43
CA VAL A 68 -0.71 1.99 -15.87
C VAL A 68 -0.14 2.77 -17.06
N PHE A 69 1.12 3.20 -16.96
CA PHE A 69 1.82 3.89 -18.04
C PHE A 69 1.89 3.06 -19.34
N LEU A 70 2.25 1.77 -19.24
CA LEU A 70 2.29 0.86 -20.39
C LEU A 70 0.90 0.54 -20.95
N SER A 71 -0.15 0.69 -20.14
CA SER A 71 -1.54 0.53 -20.58
C SER A 71 -2.11 1.78 -21.27
N GLY A 72 -1.31 2.84 -21.43
CA GLY A 72 -1.75 4.10 -22.03
C GLY A 72 -2.72 4.90 -21.16
N LYS A 73 -2.67 4.68 -19.85
CA LYS A 73 -3.45 5.39 -18.83
C LYS A 73 -2.53 6.20 -17.93
#